data_AF-A0A5P8LWC3-F1
#
_entry.id   AF-A0A5P8LWC3-F1
#
_cell.length_a   1.000
_cell.length_b   1.000
_cell.length_c   1.000
_cell.angle_alpha   90.00
_cell.angle_beta   90.00
_cell.angle_gamma   90.00
#
_symmetry.space_group_name_H-M   'P 1'
#
loop_
_entity.id
_entity.type
_entity.pdbx_description
1 polymer ?
#
loop_
_entity_poly.entity_id
_entity_poly.type
_entity_poly.pdbx_seq_one_letter_code
_entity_poly.pdbx_strand_id
1 'polypeptide(L)'
;MAITDKIYVKNHRQLASQLETSFPKGAFKGATLDILFQGEGLAKLNEASQDRVLDFAEDFLDCDCQANPHCGCPEEKFVRYLLELRAQGLGPDAIVDVMGDDYMLYAYPGDVLSFLDDSVRTLEAVEALADVDEKPDVAKQARESRDELV
;
A
#
# COMPACT_ATOMS: atom_id res chain seq x y z
N MET A 1 -4.23 10.58 8.63
CA MET A 1 -3.28 9.48 8.90
C MET A 1 -3.14 8.72 7.61
N ALA A 2 -1.93 8.35 7.20
CA ALA A 2 -1.73 7.68 5.91
C ALA A 2 -2.42 6.31 5.92
N ILE A 3 -2.88 5.83 4.77
CA ILE A 3 -3.47 4.49 4.65
C ILE A 3 -2.46 3.41 5.08
N THR A 4 -1.17 3.62 4.79
CA THR A 4 -0.05 2.74 5.16
C THR A 4 0.10 2.52 6.67
N ASP A 5 -0.32 3.47 7.50
CA ASP A 5 -0.37 3.30 8.96
C ASP A 5 -1.43 2.28 9.42
N LYS A 6 -2.40 1.98 8.55
CA LYS A 6 -3.54 1.11 8.81
C LYS A 6 -3.47 -0.21 8.02
N ILE A 7 -2.31 -0.51 7.45
CA ILE A 7 -2.04 -1.80 6.80
C ILE A 7 -1.33 -2.72 7.78
N TYR A 8 -1.92 -3.90 7.97
CA TYR A 8 -1.49 -4.87 8.95
C TYR A 8 -1.13 -6.19 8.28
N VAL A 9 -0.22 -6.94 8.91
CA VAL A 9 0.14 -8.29 8.45
C VAL A 9 -0.85 -9.31 9.01
N LYS A 10 -1.48 -10.08 8.11
CA LYS A 10 -2.39 -11.18 8.45
C LYS A 10 -1.59 -12.26 9.19
N ASN A 11 -2.20 -12.85 10.21
CA ASN A 11 -1.56 -13.87 11.05
C ASN A 11 -0.21 -13.43 11.67
N HIS A 12 0.02 -12.12 11.92
CA HIS A 12 1.30 -11.61 12.46
C HIS A 12 1.85 -12.39 13.67
N ARG A 13 0.98 -12.88 14.57
CA ARG A 13 1.42 -13.67 15.74
C ARG A 13 2.05 -15.01 15.35
N GLN A 14 1.50 -15.65 14.32
CA GLN A 14 2.02 -16.91 13.79
C GLN A 14 3.37 -16.66 13.11
N LEU A 15 3.47 -15.62 12.27
CA LEU A 15 4.73 -15.24 11.63
C LEU A 15 5.80 -14.86 12.67
N ALA A 16 5.45 -14.05 13.67
CA ALA A 16 6.35 -13.68 14.77
C ALA A 16 6.87 -14.92 15.53
N SER A 17 6.03 -15.94 15.74
CA SER A 17 6.45 -17.17 16.43
C SER A 17 7.46 -18.01 15.63
N GLN A 18 7.44 -17.91 14.29
CA GLN A 18 8.38 -18.61 13.41
C GLN A 18 9.70 -17.85 13.23
N LEU A 19 9.64 -16.52 13.25
CA LEU A 19 10.80 -15.64 13.05
C LEU A 19 11.69 -15.51 14.29
N GLU A 20 11.20 -15.92 15.47
CA GLU A 20 11.89 -15.79 16.78
C GLU A 20 12.28 -14.33 17.14
N THR A 21 11.72 -13.36 16.41
CA THR A 21 11.95 -11.91 16.55
C THR A 21 10.63 -11.17 16.74
N SER A 22 10.67 -10.03 17.45
CA SER A 22 9.52 -9.14 17.59
C SER A 22 9.11 -8.55 16.23
N PHE A 23 7.99 -9.01 15.68
CA PHE A 23 7.45 -8.53 14.41
C PHE A 23 6.25 -7.58 14.66
N PRO A 24 6.34 -6.29 14.29
CA PRO A 24 5.23 -5.36 14.46
C PRO A 24 3.99 -5.80 13.68
N LYS A 25 2.81 -5.41 14.16
CA LYS A 25 1.56 -5.72 13.46
C LYS A 25 1.42 -4.96 12.14
N GLY A 26 1.97 -3.75 12.04
CA GLY A 26 1.87 -2.90 10.85
C GLY A 26 2.91 -3.27 9.80
N ALA A 27 2.49 -3.32 8.53
CA ALA A 27 3.35 -3.72 7.41
C ALA A 27 4.42 -2.66 7.09
N PHE A 28 4.05 -1.37 7.16
CA PHE A 28 4.93 -0.24 6.86
C PHE A 28 5.59 0.38 8.09
N LYS A 29 5.79 -0.40 9.16
CA LYS A 29 6.61 0.05 10.30
C LYS A 29 8.08 -0.19 9.98
N GLY A 30 8.96 0.75 10.34
CA GLY A 30 10.39 0.66 10.02
C GLY A 30 11.00 -0.70 10.33
N ALA A 31 10.76 -1.21 11.55
CA ALA A 31 11.24 -2.55 11.95
C ALA A 31 10.65 -3.70 11.12
N THR A 32 9.44 -3.57 10.59
CA THR A 32 8.88 -4.56 9.66
C THR A 32 9.59 -4.49 8.31
N LEU A 33 9.77 -3.29 7.77
CA LEU A 33 10.47 -3.08 6.50
C LEU A 33 11.92 -3.57 6.56
N ASP A 34 12.60 -3.37 7.70
CA ASP A 34 13.96 -3.86 7.93
C ASP A 34 14.05 -5.39 7.82
N ILE A 35 13.13 -6.11 8.46
CA ILE A 35 13.07 -7.57 8.43
C ILE A 35 12.84 -8.06 7.00
N LEU A 36 11.89 -7.44 6.29
CA LEU A 36 11.54 -7.81 4.92
C LEU A 36 12.70 -7.53 3.94
N PHE A 37 13.36 -6.38 4.09
CA PHE A 37 14.46 -5.96 3.22
C PHE A 37 15.73 -6.80 3.42
N GLN A 38 16.06 -7.14 4.66
CA GLN A 38 17.25 -7.96 4.97
C GLN A 38 17.02 -9.44 4.72
N GLY A 39 15.76 -9.88 4.62
CA GLY A 39 15.39 -11.28 4.45
C GLY A 39 15.66 -12.15 5.68
N GLU A 40 15.91 -11.55 6.84
CA GLU A 40 16.24 -12.28 8.06
C GLU A 40 15.07 -13.16 8.52
N GLY A 41 15.32 -14.47 8.62
CA GLY A 41 14.32 -15.43 9.11
C GLY A 41 13.23 -15.80 8.11
N LEU A 42 13.18 -15.20 6.92
CA LEU A 42 12.16 -15.53 5.89
C LEU A 42 12.20 -17.00 5.48
N ALA A 43 13.38 -17.61 5.45
CA ALA A 43 13.56 -19.04 5.17
C ALA A 43 12.94 -19.98 6.23
N LYS A 44 12.53 -19.46 7.40
CA LYS A 44 11.81 -20.23 8.43
C LYS A 44 10.29 -20.24 8.21
N LEU A 45 9.78 -19.40 7.31
CA LEU A 45 8.36 -19.38 6.96
C LEU A 45 8.00 -20.64 6.17
N ASN A 46 6.72 -21.00 6.16
CA ASN A 46 6.23 -21.99 5.21
C ASN A 46 6.30 -21.41 3.78
N GLU A 47 6.36 -22.29 2.78
CA GLU A 47 6.52 -21.92 1.36
C GLU A 47 5.49 -20.87 0.91
N ALA A 48 4.20 -21.10 1.16
CA ALA A 48 3.14 -20.16 0.77
C ALA A 48 3.24 -18.77 1.45
N SER A 49 3.75 -18.70 2.68
CA SER A 49 3.99 -17.44 3.38
C SER A 49 5.28 -16.77 2.91
N GLN A 50 6.29 -17.56 2.56
CA GLN A 50 7.55 -17.06 2.03
C GLN A 50 7.34 -16.40 0.67
N ASP A 51 6.61 -17.05 -0.24
CA ASP A 51 6.33 -16.55 -1.59
C ASP A 51 5.70 -15.15 -1.54
N ARG A 52 4.59 -15.01 -0.80
CA ARG A 52 3.87 -13.72 -0.66
C ARG A 52 4.70 -12.61 -0.03
N VAL A 53 5.63 -12.97 0.86
CA VAL A 53 6.55 -12.00 1.47
C VAL A 53 7.60 -11.56 0.48
N LEU A 54 8.11 -12.48 -0.35
CA LEU A 54 9.05 -12.16 -1.41
C LEU A 54 8.37 -11.29 -2.48
N ASP A 55 7.14 -11.60 -2.88
CA ASP A 55 6.34 -10.79 -3.80
C ASP A 55 6.20 -9.35 -3.27
N PHE A 56 5.86 -9.19 -1.98
CA PHE A 56 5.80 -7.85 -1.36
C PHE A 56 7.14 -7.12 -1.42
N ALA A 57 8.25 -7.82 -1.15
CA ALA A 57 9.58 -7.22 -1.17
C ALA A 57 9.98 -6.79 -2.58
N GLU A 58 9.71 -7.62 -3.59
CA GLU A 58 9.97 -7.33 -5.00
C GLU A 58 9.14 -6.12 -5.46
N ASP A 59 7.84 -6.11 -5.21
CA ASP A 59 6.96 -5.06 -5.71
C ASP A 59 7.21 -3.72 -5.03
N PHE A 60 7.37 -3.71 -3.69
CA PHE A 60 7.38 -2.48 -2.91
C PHE A 60 8.76 -2.04 -2.42
N LEU A 61 9.72 -2.94 -2.20
CA LEU A 61 11.04 -2.59 -1.66
C LEU A 61 12.14 -2.43 -2.72
N ASP A 62 11.89 -2.80 -3.98
CA ASP A 62 12.88 -2.68 -5.05
C ASP A 62 13.07 -1.22 -5.50
N CYS A 63 14.09 -0.54 -4.97
CA CYS A 63 14.48 0.80 -5.41
C CYS A 63 15.96 1.10 -5.13
N ASP A 64 16.54 1.97 -5.97
CA ASP A 64 17.95 2.37 -5.89
C ASP A 64 18.23 3.50 -4.87
N CYS A 65 17.25 3.84 -4.02
CA CYS A 65 17.41 4.90 -3.04
C CYS A 65 18.41 4.50 -1.95
N GLN A 66 19.34 5.40 -1.60
CA GLN A 66 20.32 5.15 -0.54
C GLN A 66 19.68 4.85 0.84
N ALA A 67 18.49 5.40 1.09
CA ALA A 67 17.75 5.22 2.32
C ALA A 67 16.77 4.03 2.30
N ASN A 68 16.81 3.15 1.29
CA ASN A 68 15.98 1.94 1.22
C ASN A 68 16.17 1.07 2.48
N PRO A 69 15.11 0.62 3.18
CA PRO A 69 13.67 0.72 2.87
C PRO A 69 12.92 1.91 3.48
N HIS A 70 13.62 2.85 4.09
CA HIS A 70 13.03 4.04 4.75
C HIS A 70 12.99 5.29 3.86
N CYS A 71 13.07 5.13 2.54
CA CYS A 71 13.05 6.24 1.59
C CYS A 71 11.64 6.77 1.29
N GLY A 72 10.58 6.05 1.69
CA GLY A 72 9.18 6.38 1.38
C GLY A 72 8.66 5.75 0.08
N CYS A 73 9.53 5.18 -0.75
CA CYS A 73 9.13 4.46 -1.96
C CYS A 73 8.19 3.27 -1.68
N PRO A 74 8.36 2.46 -0.62
CA PRO A 74 7.43 1.37 -0.34
C PRO A 74 6.00 1.88 -0.13
N GLU A 75 5.83 2.94 0.67
CA GLU A 75 4.54 3.54 0.93
C GLU A 75 3.93 4.15 -0.34
N GLU A 76 4.72 4.85 -1.14
CA GLU A 76 4.25 5.47 -2.39
C GLU A 76 3.81 4.42 -3.42
N LYS A 77 4.63 3.38 -3.64
CA LYS A 77 4.30 2.28 -4.53
C LYS A 77 3.04 1.55 -4.06
N PHE A 78 2.90 1.34 -2.76
CA PHE A 78 1.71 0.69 -2.20
C PHE A 78 0.45 1.54 -2.37
N VAL A 79 0.53 2.86 -2.15
CA VAL A 79 -0.57 3.79 -2.41
C VAL A 79 -0.98 3.76 -3.89
N ARG A 80 -0.01 3.76 -4.81
CA ARG A 80 -0.27 3.63 -6.24
C ARG A 80 -0.99 2.32 -6.56
N TYR A 81 -0.52 1.20 -6.01
CA TYR A 81 -1.17 -0.10 -6.16
C TYR A 81 -2.64 -0.08 -5.73
N LEU A 82 -2.99 0.54 -4.59
CA LEU A 82 -4.39 0.65 -4.15
C LEU A 82 -5.26 1.46 -5.13
N LEU A 83 -4.72 2.56 -5.67
CA LEU A 83 -5.42 3.39 -6.65
C LEU A 83 -5.61 2.65 -7.98
N GLU A 84 -4.60 1.89 -8.42
CA GLU A 84 -4.67 1.06 -9.63
C GLU A 84 -5.72 -0.05 -9.50
N LEU A 85 -5.83 -0.71 -8.34
CA LEU A 85 -6.92 -1.67 -8.09
C LEU A 85 -8.29 -0.99 -8.17
N ARG A 86 -8.42 0.22 -7.61
CA ARG A 86 -9.68 0.96 -7.67
C ARG A 86 -10.03 1.38 -9.11
N ALA A 87 -9.05 1.80 -9.90
CA ALA A 87 -9.19 2.14 -11.31
C ALA A 87 -9.65 0.94 -12.17
N GLN A 88 -9.33 -0.28 -11.74
CA GLN A 88 -9.85 -1.52 -12.33
C GLN A 88 -11.31 -1.83 -11.94
N GLY A 89 -11.93 -1.00 -11.10
CA GLY A 89 -13.32 -1.13 -10.66
C GLY A 89 -13.51 -1.93 -9.37
N LEU A 90 -12.43 -2.25 -8.63
CA LEU A 90 -12.56 -2.98 -7.37
C LEU A 90 -13.08 -2.06 -6.26
N GLY A 91 -14.10 -2.53 -5.55
CA GLY A 91 -14.58 -1.88 -4.33
C GLY A 91 -13.67 -2.14 -3.12
N PRO A 92 -13.88 -1.44 -1.99
CA PRO A 92 -13.02 -1.53 -0.81
C PRO A 92 -12.83 -2.95 -0.26
N ASP A 93 -13.90 -3.76 -0.19
CA ASP A 93 -13.80 -5.15 0.27
C ASP A 93 -12.96 -6.01 -0.69
N ALA A 94 -13.17 -5.87 -1.99
CA ALA A 94 -12.40 -6.60 -3.00
C ALA A 94 -10.92 -6.22 -2.97
N ILE A 95 -10.59 -4.95 -2.75
CA ILE A 95 -9.21 -4.49 -2.57
C ILE A 95 -8.58 -5.16 -1.35
N VAL A 96 -9.29 -5.23 -0.22
CA VAL A 96 -8.82 -5.91 1.00
C VAL A 96 -8.58 -7.41 0.74
N ASP A 97 -9.44 -8.06 -0.03
CA ASP A 97 -9.29 -9.48 -0.39
C ASP A 97 -8.02 -9.69 -1.24
N VAL A 98 -7.82 -8.90 -2.30
CA VAL A 98 -6.62 -8.99 -3.16
C VAL A 98 -5.34 -8.75 -2.35
N MET A 99 -5.30 -7.71 -1.51
CA MET A 99 -4.18 -7.46 -0.60
C MET A 99 -3.86 -8.65 0.31
N GLY A 100 -4.91 -9.33 0.79
CA GLY A 100 -4.80 -10.48 1.68
C GLY A 100 -4.31 -11.73 0.98
N ASP A 101 -4.69 -11.91 -0.28
CA ASP A 101 -4.34 -13.07 -1.08
C ASP A 101 -2.94 -12.94 -1.69
N ASP A 102 -2.54 -11.75 -2.12
CA ASP A 102 -1.25 -11.48 -2.76
C ASP A 102 -0.14 -11.31 -1.74
N TYR A 103 -0.35 -10.54 -0.67
CA TYR A 103 0.74 -10.11 0.22
C TYR A 103 0.55 -10.50 1.70
N MET A 104 -0.49 -11.27 2.03
CA MET A 104 -0.91 -11.49 3.42
C MET A 104 -1.15 -10.20 4.19
N LEU A 105 -1.62 -9.15 3.53
CA LEU A 105 -1.93 -7.87 4.16
C LEU A 105 -3.42 -7.76 4.45
N TYR A 106 -3.79 -6.92 5.41
CA TYR A 106 -5.18 -6.56 5.59
C TYR A 106 -5.31 -5.14 6.11
N ALA A 107 -6.42 -4.51 5.73
CA ALA A 107 -6.93 -3.27 6.30
C ALA A 107 -8.40 -3.47 6.65
N TYR A 108 -8.99 -2.55 7.41
CA TYR A 108 -10.44 -2.54 7.53
C TYR A 108 -11.03 -1.92 6.24
N PRO A 109 -12.11 -2.47 5.66
CA PRO A 109 -12.72 -1.92 4.44
C PRO A 109 -13.07 -0.43 4.56
N GLY A 110 -13.50 0.02 5.75
CA GLY A 110 -13.75 1.44 6.02
C GLY A 110 -12.51 2.34 5.95
N ASP A 111 -11.32 1.82 6.25
CA ASP A 111 -10.07 2.56 6.09
C ASP A 111 -9.69 2.72 4.62
N VAL A 112 -9.90 1.67 3.81
CA VAL A 112 -9.70 1.72 2.35
C VAL A 112 -10.72 2.68 1.72
N LEU A 113 -12.00 2.58 2.09
CA LEU A 113 -13.05 3.49 1.63
C LEU A 113 -12.69 4.94 1.94
N SER A 114 -12.32 5.24 3.19
CA SER A 114 -11.91 6.60 3.59
C SER A 114 -10.73 7.12 2.77
N PHE A 115 -9.74 6.26 2.49
CA PHE A 115 -8.59 6.64 1.66
C PHE A 115 -8.99 6.95 0.21
N LEU A 116 -9.86 6.13 -0.39
CA LEU A 116 -10.35 6.36 -1.75
C LEU A 116 -11.20 7.63 -1.85
N ASP A 117 -12.11 7.86 -0.90
CA ASP A 117 -12.91 9.08 -0.82
C ASP A 117 -12.03 10.33 -0.67
N ASP A 118 -11.02 10.27 0.19
CA ASP A 118 -10.06 11.37 0.37
C ASP A 118 -9.22 11.61 -0.90
N SER A 119 -8.92 10.55 -1.67
CA SER A 119 -8.21 10.64 -2.95
C SER A 119 -9.03 11.35 -4.02
N VAL A 120 -10.32 10.98 -4.16
CA VAL A 120 -11.29 11.66 -5.05
C VAL A 120 -11.39 13.14 -4.69
N ARG A 121 -11.58 13.48 -3.40
CA ARG A 121 -11.67 14.87 -2.94
C ARG A 121 -10.39 15.66 -3.19
N THR A 122 -9.23 15.01 -3.07
CA THR A 122 -7.95 15.64 -3.38
C THR A 122 -7.88 16.01 -4.86
N LEU A 123 -8.31 15.13 -5.76
CA LEU A 123 -8.36 15.41 -7.20
C LEU A 123 -9.38 16.50 -7.55
N GLU A 124 -10.54 16.54 -6.88
CA GLU A 124 -11.50 17.64 -7.02
C GLU A 124 -10.88 18.99 -6.59
N ALA A 125 -10.12 19.00 -5.50
CA ALA A 125 -9.41 20.20 -5.06
C ALA A 125 -8.33 20.64 -6.06
N VAL A 126 -7.59 19.67 -6.63
CA VAL A 126 -6.59 19.95 -7.69
C VAL A 126 -7.26 20.51 -8.94
N GLU A 127 -8.39 19.94 -9.38
CA GLU A 127 -9.20 20.44 -10.50
C GLU A 127 -9.62 21.90 -10.26
N ALA A 128 -10.21 22.18 -9.09
CA ALA A 128 -10.68 23.52 -8.74
C ALA A 128 -9.54 24.56 -8.67
N LEU A 129 -8.38 24.19 -8.14
CA LEU A 129 -7.20 25.06 -8.11
C LEU A 129 -6.64 25.30 -9.52
N ALA A 130 -6.60 24.27 -10.35
CA ALA A 130 -6.14 24.38 -11.73
C ALA A 130 -7.05 25.29 -12.58
N ASP A 131 -8.36 25.25 -12.37
CA ASP A 131 -9.31 26.15 -13.03
C ASP A 131 -9.09 27.62 -12.63
N VAL A 132 -8.83 27.89 -11.34
CA VAL A 132 -8.50 29.24 -10.84
C VAL A 132 -7.17 29.75 -11.40
N ASP A 133 -6.19 28.86 -11.54
CA ASP A 133 -4.85 29.15 -12.07
C ASP A 133 -4.80 29.20 -13.62
N GLU A 134 -5.94 29.06 -14.30
CA GLU A 134 -6.05 29.00 -15.77
C GLU A 134 -5.18 27.88 -16.40
N LYS A 135 -5.14 26.71 -15.76
CA LYS A 135 -4.40 25.50 -16.20
C LYS A 135 -5.36 24.39 -16.67
N PRO A 136 -5.99 24.51 -17.85
CA PRO A 136 -7.03 23.59 -18.30
C PRO A 136 -6.54 22.14 -18.49
N ASP A 137 -5.26 21.94 -18.87
CA ASP A 137 -4.70 20.59 -19.04
C ASP A 137 -4.60 19.85 -17.69
N VAL A 138 -4.24 20.57 -16.62
CA VAL A 138 -4.14 19.99 -15.27
C VAL A 138 -5.53 19.70 -14.72
N ALA A 139 -6.49 20.62 -14.91
CA ALA A 139 -7.87 20.40 -14.51
C ALA A 139 -8.46 19.16 -15.20
N LYS A 140 -8.20 19.00 -16.50
CA LYS A 140 -8.63 17.83 -17.26
C LYS A 140 -7.99 16.54 -16.74
N GLN A 141 -6.68 16.53 -16.50
CA GLN A 141 -5.99 15.34 -15.96
C GLN A 141 -6.53 14.95 -14.59
N ALA A 142 -6.74 15.92 -13.69
CA ALA A 142 -7.30 15.66 -12.37
C ALA A 142 -8.71 15.06 -12.47
N ARG A 143 -9.54 15.57 -13.38
CA ARG A 143 -10.87 15.04 -13.66
C ARG A 143 -10.84 13.61 -14.16
N GLU A 144 -10.00 13.32 -15.16
CA GLU A 144 -9.86 11.98 -15.75
C GLU A 144 -9.41 10.96 -14.69
N SER A 145 -8.37 11.29 -13.91
CA SER A 145 -7.92 10.43 -12.80
C SER A 145 -8.98 10.26 -11.71
N ARG A 146 -9.80 11.28 -11.44
CA ARG A 146 -10.89 11.17 -10.47
C ARG A 146 -11.95 10.20 -10.95
N ASP A 147 -12.34 10.29 -12.21
CA ASP A 147 -13.41 9.47 -12.78
C ASP A 147 -13.03 7.98 -12.80
N GLU A 148 -11.74 7.64 -12.84
CA GLU A 148 -11.24 6.26 -12.65
C GLU A 148 -11.46 5.73 -11.22
N LEU A 149 -11.55 6.61 -10.22
CA LEU A 149 -11.69 6.24 -8.81
C LEU A 149 -13.15 6.16 -8.32
N VAL A 150 -14.13 6.52 -9.17
CA VAL A 150 -15.57 6.59 -8.84
C VAL A 150 -16.33 5.36 -9.30
#